data_AF-A0A2V8ZHM3-F1
#
_entry.id   AF-A0A2V8ZHM3-F1
#
_cell.length_a   1.000
_cell.length_b   1.000
_cell.length_c   1.000
_cell.angle_alpha   90.00
_cell.angle_beta   90.00
_cell.angle_gamma   90.00
#
_symmetry.space_group_name_H-M   'P 1'
#
loop_
_entity.id
_entity.type
_entity.pdbx_description
1 polymer ?
#
loop_
_entity_poly.entity_id
_entity_poly.type
_entity_poly.pdbx_seq_one_letter_code
_entity_poly.pdbx_strand_id
1 'polypeptide(L)'
;MMLVAFQLGLTGLHELSEAQWLPSSKGEMAILGPVVRNELFFFVFIFGAAILLILREWQTASQAKIDRDSLNAAEKRLFESQNRRQRGWMLAAATASLAVILVLTADFIYARANSAPPAAQPVDPVGNIVRVPVGAVQDGAMHLFTVSTGSQSLRFMVIKKPNGWGVALDACRICGAEGYRQDGQNVICRHCASAIYIPSIGDQGGCNPIGVPAHVDQDNIVIDISALAQESTEIPK
;
A
#
# COMPACT_ATOMS: atom_id res chain seq x y z
N MET A 1 -21.97 0.27 -11.39
CA MET A 1 -22.48 0.78 -10.09
C MET A 1 -22.13 -0.12 -8.91
N MET A 2 -22.41 -1.43 -8.97
CA MET A 2 -22.13 -2.34 -7.83
C MET A 2 -20.64 -2.46 -7.46
N LEU A 3 -19.73 -2.48 -8.44
CA LEU A 3 -18.28 -2.53 -8.19
C LEU A 3 -17.75 -1.25 -7.51
N VAL A 4 -18.21 -0.09 -7.98
CA VAL A 4 -17.83 1.21 -7.39
C VAL A 4 -18.36 1.31 -5.96
N ALA A 5 -19.60 0.88 -5.72
CA ALA A 5 -20.17 0.83 -4.38
C ALA A 5 -19.40 -0.13 -3.44
N PHE A 6 -18.99 -1.30 -3.95
CA PHE A 6 -18.18 -2.24 -3.20
C PHE A 6 -16.79 -1.66 -2.84
N GLN A 7 -16.13 -1.00 -3.80
CA GLN A 7 -14.82 -0.36 -3.56
C GLN A 7 -14.92 0.80 -2.57
N LEU A 8 -15.95 1.65 -2.67
CA LEU A 8 -16.24 2.67 -1.67
C LEU A 8 -16.51 2.06 -0.29
N GLY A 9 -17.23 0.93 -0.23
CA GLY A 9 -17.47 0.19 1.00
C GLY A 9 -16.19 -0.34 1.64
N LEU A 10 -15.31 -0.95 0.84
CA LEU A 10 -13.99 -1.42 1.32
C LEU A 10 -13.11 -0.27 1.79
N THR A 11 -13.13 0.86 1.07
CA THR A 11 -12.41 2.08 1.48
C THR A 11 -12.95 2.60 2.80
N GLY A 12 -14.28 2.70 2.93
CA GLY A 12 -14.91 3.10 4.19
C GLY A 12 -14.59 2.16 5.36
N LEU A 13 -14.56 0.84 5.13
CA LEU A 13 -14.17 -0.13 6.17
C LEU A 13 -12.71 0.04 6.60
N HIS A 14 -11.81 0.33 5.66
CA HIS A 14 -10.41 0.60 5.95
C HIS A 14 -10.26 1.86 6.81
N GLU A 15 -10.89 2.96 6.41
CA GLU A 15 -10.88 4.23 7.15
C GLU A 15 -11.51 4.08 8.56
N LEU A 16 -12.63 3.35 8.68
CA LEU A 16 -13.26 3.06 9.97
C LEU A 16 -12.39 2.21 10.88
N SER A 17 -11.63 1.28 10.29
CA SER A 17 -10.65 0.52 11.04
C SER A 17 -9.44 1.36 11.46
N GLU A 18 -8.97 2.27 10.61
CA GLU A 18 -7.90 3.20 10.99
C GLU A 18 -8.36 4.15 12.09
N ALA A 19 -9.63 4.58 12.06
CA ALA A 19 -10.26 5.33 13.15
C ALA A 19 -10.51 4.51 14.43
N GLN A 20 -10.13 3.22 14.46
CA GLN A 20 -10.34 2.28 15.56
C GLN A 20 -11.82 2.05 15.93
N TRP A 21 -12.76 2.32 15.03
CA TRP A 21 -14.19 2.05 15.26
C TRP A 21 -14.55 0.59 15.01
N LEU A 22 -13.76 -0.10 14.18
CA LEU A 22 -13.87 -1.53 13.95
C LEU A 22 -12.60 -2.22 14.45
N PRO A 23 -12.73 -3.33 15.19
CA PRO A 23 -11.57 -4.14 15.54
C PRO A 23 -10.98 -4.70 14.26
N SER A 24 -9.70 -4.43 14.00
CA SER A 24 -9.02 -5.05 12.87
C SER A 24 -7.75 -5.74 13.30
N SER A 25 -7.59 -6.94 12.73
CA SER A 25 -6.43 -7.79 12.93
C SER A 25 -5.31 -7.45 11.94
N LYS A 26 -4.06 -7.73 12.34
CA LYS A 26 -2.87 -7.65 11.48
C LYS A 26 -3.06 -8.38 10.14
N GLY A 27 -3.79 -9.50 10.14
CA GLY A 27 -4.07 -10.30 8.95
C GLY A 27 -5.05 -9.62 7.98
N GLU A 28 -6.13 -9.04 8.49
CA GLU A 28 -7.10 -8.30 7.65
C GLU A 28 -6.45 -7.08 7.00
N MET A 29 -5.64 -6.34 7.75
CA MET A 29 -4.96 -5.14 7.23
C MET A 29 -3.85 -5.45 6.22
N ALA A 30 -3.25 -6.65 6.28
CA ALA A 30 -2.29 -7.12 5.28
C ALA A 30 -2.93 -7.30 3.90
N ILE A 31 -4.22 -7.68 3.89
CA ILE A 31 -4.98 -7.94 2.66
C ILE A 31 -5.70 -6.68 2.22
N LEU A 32 -6.47 -6.06 3.11
CA LEU A 32 -7.31 -4.91 2.78
C LEU A 32 -6.48 -3.67 2.42
N GLY A 33 -5.40 -3.38 3.14
CA GLY A 33 -4.62 -2.16 2.94
C GLY A 33 -4.07 -2.01 1.52
N PRO A 34 -3.31 -2.99 1.00
CA PRO A 34 -2.81 -2.95 -0.38
C PRO A 34 -3.91 -3.01 -1.45
N VAL A 35 -5.03 -3.69 -1.15
CA VAL A 35 -6.16 -3.83 -2.08
C VAL A 35 -6.92 -2.53 -2.25
N VAL A 36 -7.18 -1.83 -1.15
CA VAL A 36 -8.00 -0.62 -1.11
C VAL A 36 -7.22 0.58 -1.62
N ARG A 37 -5.94 0.68 -1.28
CA ARG A 37 -5.14 1.88 -1.55
C ARG A 37 -4.52 1.89 -2.94
N ASN A 38 -4.51 0.76 -3.63
CA ASN A 38 -3.92 0.67 -4.94
C ASN A 38 -4.99 0.68 -6.04
N GLU A 39 -4.99 1.72 -6.88
CA GLU A 39 -5.91 1.85 -8.02
C GLU A 39 -5.82 0.67 -9.01
N LEU A 40 -4.75 -0.11 -8.94
CA LEU A 40 -4.61 -1.36 -9.68
C LEU A 40 -5.81 -2.27 -9.57
N PHE A 41 -6.42 -2.42 -8.38
CA PHE A 41 -7.59 -3.28 -8.26
C PHE A 41 -8.73 -2.77 -9.13
N PHE A 42 -8.99 -1.47 -9.13
CA PHE A 42 -10.00 -0.85 -9.98
C PHE A 42 -9.73 -1.12 -11.47
N PHE A 43 -8.50 -0.91 -11.93
CA PHE A 43 -8.12 -1.17 -13.32
C PHE A 43 -8.21 -2.65 -13.69
N VAL A 44 -7.72 -3.54 -12.82
CA VAL A 44 -7.81 -5.00 -13.03
C VAL A 44 -9.26 -5.46 -13.12
N PHE A 45 -10.15 -4.94 -12.28
CA PHE A 45 -11.58 -5.25 -12.35
C PHE A 45 -12.24 -4.72 -13.62
N ILE A 46 -11.95 -3.49 -14.04
CA ILE A 46 -12.52 -2.91 -15.27
C ILE A 46 -12.04 -3.68 -16.50
N PHE A 47 -10.74 -3.89 -16.65
CA PHE A 47 -10.18 -4.62 -17.79
C PHE A 47 -10.57 -6.09 -17.76
N GLY A 48 -10.66 -6.71 -16.57
CA GLY A 48 -11.17 -8.06 -16.39
C GLY A 48 -12.63 -8.21 -16.82
N ALA A 49 -13.50 -7.26 -16.42
CA ALA A 49 -14.89 -7.23 -16.86
C ALA A 49 -15.02 -7.01 -18.37
N ALA A 50 -14.20 -6.14 -18.95
CA ALA A 50 -14.16 -5.93 -20.41
C ALA A 50 -13.78 -7.23 -21.14
N ILE A 51 -12.76 -7.96 -20.65
CA ILE A 51 -12.39 -9.28 -21.19
C ILE A 51 -13.56 -10.27 -21.08
N LEU A 52 -14.25 -10.34 -19.94
CA LEU A 52 -15.40 -11.24 -19.75
C LEU A 52 -16.56 -10.91 -20.70
N LEU A 53 -16.86 -9.63 -20.92
CA LEU A 53 -17.89 -9.21 -21.87
C LEU A 53 -17.51 -9.58 -23.30
N ILE A 54 -16.25 -9.38 -23.68
CA ILE A 54 -15.72 -9.80 -24.99
C ILE A 54 -15.84 -11.32 -25.16
N LEU A 55 -15.47 -12.11 -24.13
CA LEU A 55 -15.60 -13.56 -24.16
C LEU A 55 -17.07 -14.01 -24.27
N ARG A 56 -17.97 -13.35 -23.54
CA ARG A 56 -19.42 -13.61 -23.63
C ARG A 56 -19.96 -13.30 -25.02
N GLU A 57 -19.61 -12.15 -25.61
CA GLU A 57 -20.00 -11.81 -26.99
C GLU A 57 -19.43 -12.81 -28.00
N TRP A 58 -18.23 -13.31 -27.76
CA TRP A 58 -17.64 -14.32 -28.62
C TRP A 58 -18.36 -15.67 -28.54
N GLN A 59 -18.81 -16.06 -27.34
CA GLN A 59 -19.63 -17.27 -27.12
C GLN A 59 -21.01 -17.13 -27.75
N THR A 60 -21.72 -16.01 -27.56
CA THR A 60 -23.04 -15.77 -28.17
C THR A 60 -22.94 -15.69 -29.69
N ALA A 61 -21.91 -15.02 -30.23
CA ALA A 61 -21.62 -15.01 -31.67
C ALA A 61 -21.25 -16.40 -32.22
N SER A 62 -20.73 -17.31 -31.39
CA SER A 62 -20.50 -18.71 -31.77
C SER A 62 -21.80 -19.52 -31.76
N GLN A 63 -22.69 -19.30 -30.81
CA GLN A 63 -23.99 -19.99 -30.71
C GLN A 63 -24.96 -19.57 -31.83
N ALA A 64 -24.95 -18.28 -32.19
CA ALA A 64 -25.69 -17.76 -33.34
C ALA A 64 -25.20 -18.33 -34.69
N LYS A 65 -24.20 -19.24 -34.71
CA LYS A 65 -23.74 -19.98 -35.89
C LYS A 65 -24.70 -21.09 -36.31
N ILE A 66 -25.56 -21.54 -35.40
CA ILE A 66 -26.48 -22.66 -35.60
C ILE A 66 -27.71 -22.23 -36.43
N ASP A 67 -28.17 -20.98 -36.33
CA ASP A 67 -29.30 -20.43 -37.12
C ASP A 67 -28.92 -20.03 -38.57
N ARG A 68 -27.68 -20.25 -39.01
CA ARG A 68 -27.11 -19.65 -40.24
C ARG A 68 -27.30 -20.44 -41.52
N ASP A 69 -27.89 -21.63 -41.44
CA ASP A 69 -28.11 -22.49 -42.63
C ASP A 69 -29.24 -21.99 -43.55
N SER A 70 -29.97 -20.94 -43.16
CA SER A 70 -31.06 -20.34 -43.93
C SER A 70 -30.66 -19.14 -44.82
N LEU A 71 -29.38 -18.71 -44.80
CA LEU A 71 -28.91 -17.48 -45.48
C LEU A 71 -28.43 -17.72 -46.92
N ASN A 72 -28.56 -16.69 -47.77
CA ASN A 72 -28.11 -16.74 -49.16
C ASN A 72 -26.56 -16.67 -49.28
N ALA A 73 -25.98 -17.18 -50.37
CA ALA A 73 -24.52 -17.37 -50.49
C ALA A 73 -23.70 -16.06 -50.42
N ALA A 74 -24.25 -14.95 -50.93
CA ALA A 74 -23.62 -13.64 -50.87
C ALA A 74 -23.63 -13.04 -49.45
N GLU A 75 -24.76 -13.17 -48.75
CA GLU A 75 -24.93 -12.72 -47.36
C GLU A 75 -23.99 -13.49 -46.43
N LYS A 76 -23.87 -14.81 -46.62
CA LYS A 76 -22.94 -15.67 -45.87
C LYS A 76 -21.49 -15.16 -45.93
N ARG A 77 -21.01 -14.76 -47.11
CA ARG A 77 -19.65 -14.23 -47.29
C ARG A 77 -19.44 -12.87 -46.64
N LEU A 78 -20.41 -11.96 -46.74
CA LEU A 78 -20.35 -10.65 -46.10
C LEU A 78 -20.28 -10.79 -44.57
N PHE A 79 -21.15 -11.62 -44.00
CA PHE A 79 -21.16 -11.88 -42.55
C PHE A 79 -19.88 -12.56 -42.07
N GLU A 80 -19.31 -13.50 -42.84
CA GLU A 80 -18.01 -14.11 -42.50
C GLU A 80 -16.89 -13.07 -42.45
N SER A 81 -16.85 -12.12 -43.40
CA SER A 81 -15.88 -11.03 -43.41
C SER A 81 -16.05 -10.08 -42.21
N GLN A 82 -17.29 -9.67 -41.92
CA GLN A 82 -17.59 -8.81 -40.77
C GLN A 82 -17.25 -9.50 -39.45
N ASN A 83 -17.59 -10.77 -39.30
CA ASN A 83 -17.31 -11.55 -38.09
C ASN A 83 -15.81 -11.81 -37.90
N ARG A 84 -15.04 -12.03 -38.98
CA ARG A 84 -13.57 -12.13 -38.90
C ARG A 84 -12.96 -10.82 -38.40
N ARG A 85 -13.42 -9.68 -38.95
CA ARG A 85 -12.97 -8.36 -38.51
C ARG A 85 -13.36 -8.11 -37.06
N GLN A 86 -14.62 -8.35 -36.67
CA GLN A 86 -15.09 -8.18 -35.29
C GLN A 86 -14.32 -9.07 -34.31
N ARG A 87 -14.07 -10.35 -34.66
CA ARG A 87 -13.23 -11.25 -33.86
C ARG A 87 -11.79 -10.75 -33.71
N GLY A 88 -11.20 -10.21 -34.79
CA GLY A 88 -9.88 -9.59 -34.74
C GLY A 88 -9.83 -8.41 -33.76
N TRP A 89 -10.81 -7.51 -33.83
CA TRP A 89 -10.93 -6.37 -32.90
C TRP A 89 -11.19 -6.79 -31.45
N MET A 90 -12.03 -7.80 -31.24
CA MET A 90 -12.30 -8.37 -29.92
C MET A 90 -11.02 -8.99 -29.31
N LEU A 91 -10.27 -9.78 -30.08
CA LEU A 91 -9.01 -10.36 -29.63
C LEU A 91 -7.96 -9.29 -29.35
N ALA A 92 -7.86 -8.26 -30.20
CA ALA A 92 -6.96 -7.13 -29.98
C ALA A 92 -7.31 -6.36 -28.70
N ALA A 93 -8.60 -6.10 -28.45
CA ALA A 93 -9.05 -5.42 -27.24
C ALA A 93 -8.80 -6.25 -25.97
N ALA A 94 -9.05 -7.56 -26.02
CA ALA A 94 -8.81 -8.46 -24.90
C ALA A 94 -7.30 -8.60 -24.59
N THR A 95 -6.46 -8.74 -25.62
CA THR A 95 -5.00 -8.81 -25.46
C THR A 95 -4.42 -7.50 -24.94
N ALA A 96 -4.88 -6.35 -25.43
CA ALA A 96 -4.49 -5.05 -24.90
C ALA A 96 -4.89 -4.89 -23.42
N SER A 97 -6.11 -5.28 -23.05
CA SER A 97 -6.59 -5.25 -21.67
C SER A 97 -5.76 -6.14 -20.75
N LEU A 98 -5.42 -7.35 -21.20
CA LEU A 98 -4.55 -8.26 -20.45
C LEU A 98 -3.13 -7.70 -20.30
N ALA A 99 -2.58 -7.10 -21.35
CA ALA A 99 -1.26 -6.46 -21.29
C ALA A 99 -1.23 -5.33 -20.26
N VAL A 100 -2.28 -4.49 -20.21
CA VAL A 100 -2.41 -3.43 -19.19
C VAL A 100 -2.42 -4.04 -17.79
N ILE A 101 -3.23 -5.08 -17.54
CA ILE A 101 -3.27 -5.77 -16.24
C ILE A 101 -1.90 -6.29 -15.83
N LEU A 102 -1.14 -6.89 -16.76
CA LEU A 102 0.18 -7.45 -16.48
C LEU A 102 1.20 -6.36 -16.17
N VAL A 103 1.23 -5.27 -16.94
CA VAL A 103 2.13 -4.13 -16.70
C VAL A 103 1.86 -3.50 -15.34
N LEU A 104 0.58 -3.25 -15.05
CA LEU A 104 0.10 -2.69 -13.80
C LEU A 104 0.46 -3.59 -12.60
N THR A 105 0.25 -4.91 -12.72
CA THR A 105 0.64 -5.88 -11.68
C THR A 105 2.16 -5.93 -11.50
N ALA A 106 2.93 -5.87 -12.59
CA ALA A 106 4.39 -5.90 -12.52
C ALA A 106 4.94 -4.65 -11.81
N ASP A 107 4.41 -3.47 -12.10
CA ASP A 107 4.80 -2.22 -11.45
C ASP A 107 4.57 -2.27 -9.93
N PHE A 108 3.44 -2.83 -9.49
CA PHE A 108 3.17 -3.06 -8.06
C PHE A 108 4.17 -3.98 -7.38
N ILE A 109 4.43 -5.13 -8.00
CA ILE A 109 5.35 -6.12 -7.45
C ILE A 109 6.75 -5.49 -7.38
N TYR A 110 7.14 -4.73 -8.40
CA TYR A 110 8.43 -4.05 -8.44
C TYR A 110 8.54 -2.97 -7.36
N ALA A 111 7.55 -2.08 -7.24
CA ALA A 111 7.52 -1.06 -6.20
C ALA A 111 7.59 -1.66 -4.78
N ARG A 112 6.88 -2.78 -4.55
CA ARG A 112 6.91 -3.49 -3.27
C ARG A 112 8.25 -4.20 -3.03
N ALA A 113 8.80 -4.87 -4.03
CA ALA A 113 10.05 -5.61 -3.92
C ALA A 113 11.26 -4.69 -3.72
N ASN A 114 11.29 -3.56 -4.43
CA ASN A 114 12.36 -2.56 -4.30
C ASN A 114 12.20 -1.64 -3.09
N SER A 115 11.09 -1.74 -2.36
CA SER A 115 10.96 -1.14 -1.05
C SER A 115 11.76 -1.96 -0.04
N ALA A 116 13.10 -1.98 -0.11
CA ALA A 116 13.92 -2.49 0.98
C ALA A 116 13.78 -1.54 2.20
N PRO A 117 13.74 -2.04 3.45
CA PRO A 117 13.90 -1.19 4.62
C PRO A 117 15.19 -0.38 4.48
N PRO A 118 15.15 0.96 4.62
CA PRO A 118 16.38 1.73 4.73
C PRO A 118 17.25 1.11 5.81
N ALA A 119 18.56 1.01 5.58
CA ALA A 119 19.47 0.53 6.60
C ALA A 119 19.34 1.43 7.83
N ALA A 120 18.92 0.86 8.96
CA ALA A 120 18.82 1.59 10.21
C ALA A 120 20.23 1.79 10.77
N GLN A 121 20.56 3.04 11.10
CA GLN A 121 21.86 3.38 11.67
C GLN A 121 21.91 2.93 13.13
N PRO A 122 22.88 2.11 13.55
CA PRO A 122 23.04 1.80 14.96
C PRO A 122 23.46 3.06 15.72
N VAL A 123 22.83 3.29 16.87
CA VAL A 123 23.19 4.38 17.78
C VAL A 123 23.51 3.79 19.14
N ASP A 124 24.72 4.09 19.62
CA ASP A 124 25.15 3.68 20.93
C ASP A 124 24.55 4.60 22.00
N PRO A 125 23.84 4.05 23.00
CA PRO A 125 23.30 4.84 24.08
C PRO A 125 24.41 5.36 25.00
N VAL A 126 24.26 6.60 25.48
CA VAL A 126 25.14 7.18 26.50
C VAL A 126 24.41 7.14 27.84
N GLY A 127 24.70 6.13 28.65
CA GLY A 127 23.92 5.86 29.86
C GLY A 127 22.53 5.35 29.51
N ASN A 128 21.48 6.07 29.93
CA ASN A 128 20.08 5.69 29.66
C ASN A 128 19.40 6.52 28.54
N ILE A 129 20.19 7.33 27.82
CA ILE A 129 19.69 8.24 26.79
C ILE A 129 20.34 7.93 25.44
N VAL A 130 19.55 8.10 24.38
CA VAL A 130 19.99 8.14 22.99
C VAL A 130 20.02 9.60 22.57
N ARG A 131 21.12 10.01 21.94
CA ARG A 131 21.30 11.37 21.38
C ARG A 131 21.42 11.27 19.87
N VAL A 132 20.50 11.89 19.15
CA VAL A 132 20.53 11.99 17.70
C VAL A 132 20.86 13.44 17.31
N PRO A 133 21.97 13.70 16.61
CA PRO A 133 22.30 15.05 16.18
C PRO A 133 21.22 15.62 15.25
N VAL A 134 20.73 16.82 15.54
CA VAL A 134 19.73 17.51 14.71
C VAL A 134 20.22 17.67 13.27
N GLY A 135 21.50 17.97 13.10
CA GLY A 135 22.14 18.11 11.79
C GLY A 135 22.08 16.85 10.92
N ALA A 136 21.95 15.66 11.52
CA ALA A 136 21.86 14.39 10.79
C ALA A 136 20.47 14.12 10.22
N VAL A 137 19.43 14.76 10.77
CA VAL A 137 18.01 14.45 10.45
C VAL A 137 17.23 15.64 9.90
N GLN A 138 17.90 16.78 9.68
CA GLN A 138 17.26 18.05 9.28
C GLN A 138 16.92 18.19 7.79
N ASP A 139 17.29 17.21 6.97
CA ASP A 139 17.11 17.18 5.51
C ASP A 139 15.65 16.95 5.07
N GLY A 140 14.75 16.68 6.01
CA GLY A 140 13.35 16.37 5.74
C GLY A 140 13.10 14.91 5.35
N ALA A 141 14.14 14.09 5.32
CA ALA A 141 14.02 12.66 5.16
C ALA A 141 13.71 11.97 6.50
N MET A 142 13.13 10.78 6.41
CA MET A 142 12.92 9.85 7.51
C MET A 142 14.21 9.06 7.73
N HIS A 143 14.78 9.19 8.92
CA HIS A 143 15.99 8.48 9.31
C HIS A 143 15.63 7.35 10.26
N LEU A 144 16.11 6.14 9.96
CA LEU A 144 15.91 4.97 10.80
C LEU A 144 17.14 4.72 11.67
N PHE A 145 16.91 4.44 12.93
CA PHE A 145 17.93 4.16 13.92
C PHE A 145 17.62 2.87 14.66
N THR A 146 18.67 2.20 15.12
CA THR A 146 18.57 1.02 15.97
C THR A 146 19.33 1.24 17.25
N VAL A 147 18.69 0.95 18.39
CA VAL A 147 19.35 0.94 19.70
C VAL A 147 19.26 -0.45 20.32
N SER A 148 20.38 -0.92 20.87
CA SER A 148 20.43 -2.19 21.60
C SER A 148 20.08 -1.94 23.07
N THR A 149 18.95 -2.47 23.53
CA THR A 149 18.49 -2.39 24.92
C THR A 149 18.63 -3.76 25.57
N GLY A 150 19.84 -4.07 26.05
CA GLY A 150 20.15 -5.38 26.63
C GLY A 150 20.01 -6.52 25.62
N SER A 151 18.96 -7.34 25.73
CA SER A 151 18.71 -8.50 24.87
C SER A 151 17.82 -8.21 23.65
N GLN A 152 17.31 -6.99 23.52
CA GLN A 152 16.42 -6.60 22.41
C GLN A 152 17.00 -5.43 21.62
N SER A 153 16.78 -5.46 20.31
CA SER A 153 17.16 -4.40 19.39
C SER A 153 15.89 -3.66 18.97
N LEU A 154 15.77 -2.39 19.37
CA LEU A 154 14.62 -1.56 19.05
C LEU A 154 14.94 -0.65 17.87
N ARG A 155 14.06 -0.63 16.87
CA ARG A 155 14.15 0.26 15.71
C ARG A 155 13.19 1.43 15.88
N PHE A 156 13.69 2.63 15.74
CA PHE A 156 12.93 3.86 15.82
C PHE A 156 13.29 4.78 14.65
N MET A 157 12.48 5.80 14.43
CA MET A 157 12.66 6.74 13.35
C MET A 157 12.58 8.17 13.86
N VAL A 158 13.27 9.05 13.15
CA VAL A 158 13.21 10.49 13.34
C VAL A 158 12.90 11.14 12.00
N ILE A 159 11.92 12.03 11.99
CA ILE A 159 11.55 12.81 10.81
C ILE A 159 11.26 14.26 11.20
N LYS A 160 11.65 15.21 10.34
CA LYS A 160 11.36 16.62 10.55
C LYS A 160 9.89 16.91 10.31
N LYS A 161 9.23 17.53 11.29
CA LYS A 161 7.85 18.05 11.18
C LYS A 161 7.90 19.58 10.98
N PRO A 162 6.81 20.21 10.48
CA PRO A 162 6.74 21.67 10.41
C PRO A 162 7.01 22.35 11.76
N ASN A 163 6.53 21.74 12.86
CA ASN A 163 6.63 22.27 14.22
C ASN A 163 7.44 21.34 15.14
N GLY A 164 8.64 20.92 14.72
CA GLY A 164 9.55 20.12 15.54
C GLY A 164 9.92 18.78 14.92
N TRP A 165 9.89 17.71 15.72
CA TRP A 165 10.41 16.40 15.33
C TRP A 165 9.39 15.30 15.60
N GLY A 166 9.23 14.40 14.65
CA GLY A 166 8.49 13.15 14.80
C GLY A 166 9.47 12.09 15.23
N VAL A 167 9.42 11.67 16.49
CA VAL A 167 10.17 10.52 16.99
C VAL A 167 9.17 9.43 17.31
N ALA A 168 9.36 8.26 16.71
CA ALA A 168 8.44 7.14 16.84
C ALA A 168 9.16 5.81 16.63
N LEU A 169 8.59 4.72 17.13
CA LEU A 169 9.02 3.37 16.79
C LEU A 169 8.76 3.09 15.32
N ASP A 170 9.58 2.24 14.72
CA ASP A 170 9.33 1.74 13.37
C ASP A 170 8.31 0.57 13.40
N ALA A 171 7.16 0.84 14.03
CA ALA A 171 6.06 -0.09 14.25
C ALA A 171 4.74 0.67 14.53
N CYS A 172 3.59 0.05 14.24
CA CYS A 172 2.28 0.50 14.75
C CYS A 172 1.56 -0.57 15.56
N ARG A 173 0.57 -0.07 16.31
CA ARG A 173 -0.35 -0.83 17.17
C ARG A 173 -1.23 -1.84 16.43
N ILE A 174 -1.34 -1.72 15.11
CA ILE A 174 -2.21 -2.58 14.27
C ILE A 174 -1.38 -3.62 13.51
N CYS A 175 -0.33 -3.18 12.82
CA CYS A 175 0.44 -4.05 11.92
C CYS A 175 1.72 -4.62 12.54
N GLY A 176 2.20 -4.09 13.66
CA GLY A 176 3.44 -4.51 14.30
C GLY A 176 4.68 -3.90 13.66
N ALA A 177 5.83 -4.56 13.86
CA ALA A 177 7.17 -4.07 13.52
C ALA A 177 7.59 -4.28 12.03
N GLU A 178 6.62 -4.23 11.12
CA GLU A 178 6.87 -4.34 9.67
C GLU A 178 7.57 -3.08 9.11
N GLY A 179 7.44 -1.96 9.84
CA GLY A 179 8.13 -0.71 9.60
C GLY A 179 7.51 0.21 8.55
N TYR A 180 8.23 1.27 8.25
CA TYR A 180 7.80 2.38 7.40
C TYR A 180 8.79 2.70 6.28
N ARG A 181 8.31 3.41 5.27
CA ARG A 181 9.13 4.05 4.22
C ARG A 181 8.61 5.44 3.97
N GLN A 182 9.47 6.40 3.63
CA GLN A 182 9.01 7.69 3.17
C GLN A 182 8.68 7.64 1.67
N ASP A 183 7.59 8.30 1.28
CA ASP A 183 7.17 8.48 -0.10
C ASP A 183 6.66 9.91 -0.29
N GLY A 184 7.52 10.76 -0.85
CA GLY A 184 7.26 12.19 -0.97
C GLY A 184 6.93 12.84 0.37
N GLN A 185 5.69 13.32 0.52
CA GLN A 185 5.20 14.02 1.71
C GLN A 185 4.52 13.10 2.74
N ASN A 186 4.56 11.80 2.52
CA ASN A 186 3.94 10.82 3.41
C ASN A 186 4.96 9.80 3.90
N VAL A 187 4.66 9.21 5.05
CA VAL A 187 5.30 7.99 5.55
C VAL A 187 4.34 6.85 5.30
N ILE A 188 4.77 5.79 4.64
CA ILE A 188 3.95 4.65 4.21
C ILE A 188 4.25 3.44 5.11
N CYS A 189 3.23 2.89 5.76
CA CYS A 189 3.33 1.62 6.47
C CYS A 189 3.58 0.49 5.47
N ARG A 190 4.61 -0.32 5.71
CA ARG A 190 5.02 -1.40 4.78
C ARG A 190 4.04 -2.57 4.74
N HIS A 191 3.19 -2.70 5.75
CA HIS A 191 2.23 -3.80 5.89
C HIS A 191 0.87 -3.48 5.26
N CYS A 192 0.21 -2.44 5.78
CA CYS A 192 -1.13 -2.01 5.35
C CYS A 192 -1.09 -1.00 4.18
N ALA A 193 0.10 -0.65 3.68
CA ALA A 193 0.32 0.43 2.71
C ALA A 193 -0.14 1.81 3.20
N SER A 194 -0.39 1.99 4.50
CA SER A 194 -1.02 3.22 5.00
C SER A 194 -0.15 4.46 4.88
N ALA A 195 -0.67 5.48 4.20
CA ALA A 195 -0.05 6.78 3.99
C ALA A 195 -0.38 7.70 5.17
N ILE A 196 0.65 8.00 5.94
CA ILE A 196 0.60 8.82 7.13
C ILE A 196 1.18 10.20 6.81
N TYR A 197 0.40 11.22 7.15
CA TYR A 197 0.78 12.61 6.98
C TYR A 197 1.92 12.96 7.95
N ILE A 198 3.05 13.47 7.44
CA ILE A 198 4.27 13.70 8.24
C ILE A 198 4.01 14.48 9.55
N PRO A 199 3.21 15.57 9.56
CA PRO A 199 2.94 16.31 10.79
C PRO A 199 2.24 15.51 11.89
N SER A 200 1.50 14.44 11.56
CA SER A 200 0.84 13.60 12.57
C SER A 200 1.72 12.47 13.09
N ILE A 201 2.96 12.31 12.60
CA ILE A 201 3.83 11.21 13.02
C ILE A 201 4.07 11.24 14.53
N GLY A 202 3.72 10.13 15.18
CA GLY A 202 3.79 9.93 16.63
C GLY A 202 2.47 10.18 17.36
N ASP A 203 1.45 10.71 16.67
CA ASP A 203 0.10 10.83 17.22
C ASP A 203 -0.60 9.46 17.28
N GLN A 204 -1.66 9.38 18.07
CA GLN A 204 -2.52 8.20 18.15
C GLN A 204 -3.41 8.06 16.91
N GLY A 205 -3.71 6.82 16.52
CA GLY A 205 -4.68 6.48 15.46
C GLY A 205 -4.10 5.63 14.31
N GLY A 206 -4.91 4.71 13.80
CA GLY A 206 -4.62 3.91 12.61
C GLY A 206 -3.26 3.22 12.58
N CYS A 207 -2.69 3.14 11.37
CA CYS A 207 -1.32 2.66 11.15
C CYS A 207 -0.26 3.75 11.47
N ASN A 208 -0.59 4.82 12.22
CA ASN A 208 0.38 5.85 12.62
C ASN A 208 1.43 5.22 13.55
N PRO A 209 2.74 5.46 13.28
CA PRO A 209 3.82 4.99 14.13
C PRO A 209 3.63 5.32 15.62
N ILE A 210 4.02 4.39 16.49
CA ILE A 210 3.95 4.59 17.94
C ILE A 210 4.94 5.69 18.35
N GLY A 211 4.42 6.86 18.73
CA GLY A 211 5.24 8.01 19.14
C GLY A 211 6.06 7.74 20.39
N VAL A 212 7.28 8.29 20.43
CA VAL A 212 8.19 8.16 21.57
C VAL A 212 8.48 9.56 22.09
N PRO A 213 8.29 9.84 23.40
CA PRO A 213 8.65 11.10 23.99
C PRO A 213 10.12 11.44 23.73
N ALA A 214 10.34 12.64 23.20
CA ALA A 214 11.67 13.16 22.91
C ALA A 214 11.67 14.68 23.10
N HIS A 215 12.84 15.24 23.42
CA HIS A 215 13.02 16.69 23.50
C HIS A 215 14.31 17.10 22.80
N VAL A 216 14.40 18.38 22.43
CA VAL A 216 15.62 18.95 21.86
C VAL A 216 16.43 19.55 23.00
N ASP A 217 17.68 19.09 23.14
CA ASP A 217 18.68 19.63 24.05
C ASP A 217 19.88 20.08 23.21
N GLN A 218 20.06 21.41 23.12
CA GLN A 218 21.07 22.04 22.25
C GLN A 218 20.91 21.58 20.79
N ASP A 219 21.90 20.86 20.27
CA ASP A 219 21.93 20.35 18.89
C ASP A 219 21.54 18.87 18.78
N ASN A 220 20.94 18.29 19.83
CA ASN A 220 20.57 16.88 19.86
C ASN A 220 19.08 16.68 20.18
N ILE A 221 18.48 15.70 19.52
CA ILE A 221 17.22 15.11 19.92
C ILE A 221 17.55 14.02 20.94
N VAL A 222 17.02 14.17 22.15
CA VAL A 222 17.27 13.29 23.29
C VAL A 222 16.06 12.41 23.51
N ILE A 223 16.31 11.10 23.59
CA ILE A 223 15.30 10.06 23.74
C ILE A 223 15.71 9.14 24.89
N ASP A 224 14.80 8.89 25.83
CA ASP A 224 15.04 7.95 26.91
C ASP A 224 14.86 6.50 26.44
N ILE A 225 15.81 5.63 26.79
CA ILE A 225 15.73 4.21 26.45
C ILE A 225 14.53 3.54 27.11
N SER A 226 14.19 3.97 28.34
CA SER A 226 13.01 3.47 29.04
C SER A 226 11.71 3.83 28.33
N ALA A 227 11.65 5.01 27.68
CA ALA A 227 10.49 5.40 26.89
C ALA A 227 10.38 4.52 25.64
N LEU A 228 11.49 4.28 24.91
CA LEU A 228 11.51 3.34 23.79
C LEU A 228 11.05 1.94 24.19
N ALA A 229 11.54 1.43 25.32
CA ALA A 229 11.15 0.12 25.84
C ALA A 229 9.67 0.07 26.25
N GLN A 230 9.17 1.11 26.92
CA GLN A 230 7.77 1.21 27.33
C GLN A 230 6.83 1.21 26.12
N GLU A 231 7.08 2.10 25.16
CA GLU A 231 6.26 2.21 23.95
C GLU A 231 6.33 0.93 23.09
N SER A 232 7.45 0.19 23.12
CA SER A 232 7.59 -1.08 22.39
C SER A 232 6.61 -2.17 22.85
N THR A 233 6.04 -2.03 24.05
CA THR A 233 5.03 -2.97 24.56
C THR A 233 3.68 -2.85 23.84
N GLU A 234 3.44 -1.73 23.15
CA GLU A 234 2.24 -1.50 22.34
C GLU A 234 2.32 -2.20 20.97
N ILE A 235 3.47 -2.76 20.61
CA ILE A 235 3.65 -3.48 19.34
C ILE A 235 2.92 -4.83 19.43
N PRO A 236 1.94 -5.10 18.54
CA PRO A 236 1.28 -6.40 18.48
C PRO A 236 2.28 -7.48 18.07
N LYS A 237 2.22 -8.60 18.77
CA LYS A 237 3.08 -9.78 18.55
C LYS A 237 2.59 -10.62 17.37
#